data_AF-A0A845M7A7-F1
#
_entry.id   AF-A0A845M7A7-F1
#
_cell.length_a   1.000
_cell.length_b   1.000
_cell.length_c   1.000
_cell.angle_alpha   90.00
_cell.angle_beta   90.00
_cell.angle_gamma   90.00
#
_symmetry.space_group_name_H-M   'P 1'
#
loop_
_entity.id
_entity.type
_entity.pdbx_description
1 polymer ?
#
loop_
_entity_poly.entity_id
_entity_poly.type
_entity_poly.pdbx_seq_one_letter_code
_entity_poly.pdbx_strand_id
1 'polypeptide(L)'
;MMVRTRSRAPKVQSPRELLREICAPHILPGENAETHETLRQALLSDLAPATPYETLLAEHLIALEWEALRHRRLRDSLLRAEFRVQAEGVFAKGIVEAVHDFEQTPESKDLAFDLVASDPERRETALAALAELEISVEEIMARTYTSLAKDLEPHERQIAEIETRRRKLREDFDRLKSANAVLVEDAEEVSE
;
A
#
# COMPACT_ATOMS: atom_id res chain seq x y z
N MET A 1 -27.53 28.79 15.93
CA MET A 1 -26.31 29.29 16.60
C MET A 1 -25.22 28.22 16.40
N MET A 2 -24.35 28.37 15.40
CA MET A 2 -23.31 27.37 15.09
C MET A 2 -22.12 27.54 16.05
N VAL A 3 -21.86 26.53 16.86
CA VAL A 3 -20.67 26.46 17.71
C VAL A 3 -19.46 26.23 16.80
N ARG A 4 -18.65 27.27 16.61
CA ARG A 4 -17.31 27.12 16.05
C ARG A 4 -16.47 26.34 17.05
N THR A 5 -16.25 25.06 16.80
CA THR A 5 -15.21 24.26 17.48
C THR A 5 -13.87 24.92 17.16
N ARG A 6 -13.37 25.73 18.11
CA ARG A 6 -12.01 26.24 18.06
C ARG A 6 -11.10 25.02 18.20
N SER A 7 -10.41 24.64 17.13
CA SER A 7 -9.33 23.67 17.19
C SER A 7 -8.36 24.12 18.29
N ARG A 8 -8.21 23.29 19.33
CA ARG A 8 -7.33 23.57 20.45
C ARG A 8 -5.91 23.53 19.92
N ALA A 9 -5.19 24.65 19.99
CA ALA A 9 -3.78 24.70 19.60
C ALA A 9 -3.02 23.56 20.30
N PRO A 10 -2.22 22.78 19.56
CA PRO A 10 -1.49 21.67 20.15
C PRO A 10 -0.54 22.22 21.21
N LYS A 11 -0.57 21.59 22.40
CA LYS A 11 0.40 21.87 23.47
C LYS A 11 1.71 21.20 23.09
N VAL A 12 2.39 21.72 22.07
CA VAL A 12 3.67 21.20 21.62
C VAL A 12 4.75 21.60 22.62
N GLN A 13 5.44 20.63 23.22
CA GLN A 13 6.50 20.87 24.21
C GLN A 13 7.90 20.81 23.57
N SER A 14 8.03 20.26 22.35
CA SER A 14 9.28 20.28 21.57
C SER A 14 9.09 20.24 20.05
N PRO A 15 10.07 20.72 19.25
CA PRO A 15 10.03 20.59 17.78
C PRO A 15 9.82 19.15 17.28
N ARG A 16 10.31 18.15 18.03
CA ARG A 16 10.13 16.73 17.71
C ARG A 16 8.67 16.27 17.83
N GLU A 17 7.96 16.76 18.85
CA GLU A 17 6.54 16.43 19.03
C GLU A 17 5.68 17.06 17.93
N LEU A 18 5.98 18.30 17.53
CA LEU A 18 5.30 18.96 16.42
C LEU A 18 5.46 18.18 15.12
N LEU A 19 6.69 17.75 14.82
CA LEU A 19 6.95 16.96 13.61
C LEU A 19 6.19 15.64 13.62
N ARG A 20 6.10 14.97 14.77
CA ARG A 20 5.29 13.74 14.91
C ARG A 20 3.80 13.99 14.66
N GLU A 21 3.26 15.09 15.15
CA GLU A 21 1.84 15.43 14.94
C GLU A 21 1.56 15.78 13.47
N ILE A 22 2.43 16.58 12.84
CA ILE A 22 2.32 16.96 11.42
C ILE A 22 2.43 15.73 10.51
N CYS A 23 3.33 14.80 10.83
CA CYS A 23 3.60 13.62 10.01
C CYS A 23 2.81 12.37 10.44
N ALA A 24 1.84 12.53 11.36
CA ALA A 24 1.06 11.41 11.86
C ALA A 24 0.33 10.71 10.69
N PRO A 25 0.50 9.39 10.52
CA PRO A 25 -0.13 8.69 9.41
C PRO A 25 -1.64 8.60 9.59
N HIS A 26 -2.38 8.77 8.50
CA HIS A 26 -3.80 8.42 8.46
C HIS A 26 -3.93 6.91 8.18
N ILE A 27 -4.17 6.12 9.21
CA ILE A 27 -4.37 4.67 9.10
C ILE A 27 -5.79 4.37 8.60
N LEU A 28 -5.92 3.65 7.49
CA LEU A 28 -7.20 3.24 6.91
C LEU A 28 -7.69 1.88 7.47
N PRO A 29 -8.99 1.54 7.31
CA PRO A 29 -9.47 0.19 7.62
C PRO A 29 -8.66 -0.89 6.89
N GLY A 30 -8.30 -1.96 7.61
CA GLY A 30 -7.45 -3.03 7.09
C GLY A 30 -5.94 -2.74 7.14
N GLU A 31 -5.53 -1.52 7.52
CA GLU A 31 -4.14 -1.19 7.80
C GLU A 31 -3.82 -1.41 9.29
N ASN A 32 -2.58 -1.81 9.57
CA ASN A 32 -2.09 -2.02 10.94
C ASN A 32 -1.11 -0.90 11.34
N ALA A 33 -1.45 -0.16 12.41
CA ALA A 33 -0.62 0.91 12.95
C ALA A 33 0.75 0.43 13.46
N GLU A 34 0.84 -0.78 14.00
CA GLU A 34 2.09 -1.39 14.44
C GLU A 34 3.01 -1.72 13.26
N THR A 35 2.44 -2.23 12.15
CA THR A 35 3.21 -2.46 10.92
C THR A 35 3.71 -1.15 10.33
N HIS A 36 2.87 -0.10 10.34
CA HIS A 36 3.31 1.23 9.94
C HIS A 36 4.47 1.72 10.80
N GLU A 37 4.35 1.63 12.13
CA GLU A 37 5.39 2.09 13.03
C GLU A 37 6.68 1.28 12.88
N THR A 38 6.58 -0.03 12.66
CA THR A 38 7.74 -0.89 12.37
C THR A 38 8.46 -0.45 11.10
N LEU A 39 7.73 -0.17 10.01
CA LEU A 39 8.29 0.36 8.78
C LEU A 39 8.95 1.73 9.01
N ARG A 40 8.26 2.62 9.71
CA ARG A 40 8.74 3.96 10.04
C ARG A 40 10.06 3.90 10.80
N GLN A 41 10.15 3.07 11.84
CA GLN A 41 11.38 2.92 12.64
C GLN A 41 12.54 2.35 11.80
N ALA A 42 12.27 1.34 10.97
CA ALA A 42 13.29 0.77 10.09
C ALA A 42 13.86 1.83 9.12
N LEU A 43 12.98 2.61 8.47
CA LEU A 43 13.39 3.64 7.52
C LEU A 43 14.05 4.85 8.19
N LEU A 44 13.58 5.28 9.37
CA LEU A 44 14.27 6.34 10.12
C LEU A 44 15.67 5.91 10.55
N SER A 45 15.83 4.65 10.96
CA SER A 45 17.13 4.09 11.31
C SER A 45 18.08 4.04 10.12
N ASP A 46 17.58 3.68 8.93
CA ASP A 46 18.37 3.66 7.69
C ASP A 46 18.78 5.08 7.24
N LEU A 47 17.81 6.00 7.23
CA LEU A 47 18.02 7.38 6.79
C LEU A 47 18.90 8.17 7.77
N ALA A 48 18.86 7.84 9.07
CA ALA A 48 19.60 8.48 10.15
C ALA A 48 19.67 10.01 10.02
N PRO A 49 18.51 10.71 10.11
CA PRO A 49 18.46 12.16 10.00
C PRO A 49 19.12 12.84 11.22
N ALA A 50 20.01 13.79 10.99
CA ALA A 50 20.71 14.54 12.02
C ALA A 50 20.01 15.86 12.38
N THR A 51 19.37 16.51 11.40
CA THR A 51 18.70 17.80 11.57
C THR A 51 17.17 17.67 11.63
N PRO A 52 16.45 18.68 12.19
CA PRO A 52 14.98 18.68 12.16
C PRO A 52 14.41 18.68 10.75
N TYR A 53 15.09 19.33 9.80
CA TYR A 53 14.65 19.35 8.41
C TYR A 53 14.90 18.02 7.71
N GLU A 54 16.05 17.38 7.94
CA GLU A 54 16.27 15.99 7.50
C GLU A 54 15.21 15.05 8.09
N THR A 55 14.83 15.24 9.35
CA THR A 55 13.76 14.43 9.98
C THR A 55 12.44 14.61 9.24
N LEU A 56 12.06 15.84 8.90
CA LEU A 56 10.85 16.12 8.11
C LEU A 56 10.89 15.44 6.74
N LEU A 57 12.01 15.53 6.02
CA LEU A 57 12.17 14.88 4.71
C LEU A 57 12.11 13.35 4.83
N ALA A 58 12.72 12.78 5.87
CA ALA A 58 12.65 11.35 6.15
C ALA A 58 11.22 10.88 6.44
N GLU A 59 10.45 11.61 7.25
CA GLU A 59 9.04 11.31 7.52
C GLU A 59 8.19 11.38 6.25
N HIS A 60 8.45 12.36 5.36
CA HIS A 60 7.77 12.44 4.07
C HIS A 60 8.10 11.24 3.16
N LEU A 61 9.35 10.76 3.14
CA LEU A 61 9.73 9.54 2.42
C LEU A 61 8.95 8.32 2.93
N ILE A 62 8.85 8.20 4.25
CA ILE A 62 8.11 7.11 4.92
C ILE A 62 6.62 7.17 4.58
N ALA A 63 6.03 8.37 4.60
CA ALA A 63 4.65 8.57 4.22
C ALA A 63 4.38 8.14 2.76
N LEU A 64 5.30 8.47 1.84
CA LEU A 64 5.21 8.03 0.45
C LEU A 64 5.31 6.50 0.31
N GLU A 65 6.20 5.85 1.07
CA GLU A 65 6.27 4.37 1.05
C GLU A 65 4.99 3.72 1.55
N TRP A 66 4.40 4.27 2.63
CA TRP A 66 3.12 3.76 3.13
C TRP A 66 1.98 3.99 2.14
N GLU A 67 1.95 5.14 1.47
CA GLU A 67 0.96 5.44 0.43
C GLU A 67 1.10 4.50 -0.77
N ALA A 68 2.33 4.18 -1.21
CA ALA A 68 2.56 3.20 -2.27
C ALA A 68 2.04 1.80 -1.88
N LEU A 69 2.34 1.35 -0.65
CA LEU A 69 1.82 0.08 -0.13
C LEU A 69 0.30 0.06 -0.07
N ARG A 70 -0.33 1.17 0.34
CA ARG A 70 -1.79 1.32 0.33
C ARG A 70 -2.37 1.13 -1.07
N HIS A 71 -1.83 1.81 -2.08
CA HIS A 71 -2.35 1.67 -3.45
C HIS A 71 -2.16 0.26 -4.00
N ARG A 72 -1.03 -0.40 -3.69
CA ARG A 72 -0.83 -1.81 -4.04
C ARG A 72 -1.88 -2.71 -3.37
N ARG A 73 -2.14 -2.53 -2.07
CA ARG A 73 -3.19 -3.28 -1.35
C ARG A 73 -4.59 -3.06 -1.92
N LEU A 74 -4.94 -1.82 -2.24
CA LEU A 74 -6.25 -1.50 -2.83
C LEU A 74 -6.41 -2.16 -4.20
N ARG A 75 -5.41 -2.02 -5.07
CA ARG A 75 -5.35 -2.69 -6.37
C ARG A 75 -5.49 -4.20 -6.23
N ASP A 76 -4.69 -4.82 -5.37
CA ASP A 76 -4.70 -6.26 -5.15
C ASP A 76 -6.04 -6.75 -4.57
N SER A 77 -6.72 -5.91 -3.77
CA SER A 77 -8.05 -6.23 -3.25
C SER A 77 -9.12 -6.21 -4.34
N LEU A 78 -9.06 -5.24 -5.26
CA LEU A 78 -9.94 -5.21 -6.44
C LEU A 78 -9.71 -6.45 -7.31
N LEU A 79 -8.45 -6.75 -7.64
CA LEU A 79 -8.08 -7.93 -8.41
C LEU A 79 -8.60 -9.22 -7.77
N ARG A 80 -8.39 -9.41 -6.46
CA ARG A 80 -8.90 -10.59 -5.75
C ARG A 80 -10.42 -10.66 -5.74
N ALA A 81 -11.11 -9.52 -5.63
CA ALA A 81 -12.56 -9.50 -5.63
C ALA A 81 -13.13 -9.90 -6.99
N GLU A 82 -12.64 -9.28 -8.06
CA GLU A 82 -13.09 -9.59 -9.42
C GLU A 82 -12.68 -11.00 -9.83
N PHE A 83 -11.49 -11.48 -9.45
CA PHE A 83 -11.08 -12.85 -9.71
C PHE A 83 -12.09 -13.87 -9.16
N ARG A 84 -12.61 -13.65 -7.95
CA ARG A 84 -13.66 -14.51 -7.38
C ARG A 84 -14.94 -14.46 -8.20
N VAL A 85 -15.36 -13.28 -8.67
CA VAL A 85 -16.55 -13.12 -9.52
C VAL A 85 -16.40 -13.90 -10.84
N GLN A 86 -15.24 -13.80 -11.48
CA GLN A 86 -14.97 -14.51 -12.74
C GLN A 86 -14.85 -16.04 -12.51
N ALA A 87 -14.18 -16.45 -11.44
CA ALA A 87 -14.05 -17.87 -11.09
C ALA A 87 -15.39 -18.52 -10.70
N GLU A 88 -16.29 -17.77 -10.07
CA GLU A 88 -17.64 -18.24 -9.77
C GLU A 88 -18.42 -18.57 -11.06
N GLY A 89 -18.27 -17.75 -12.11
CA GLY A 89 -18.84 -18.08 -13.42
C GLY A 89 -18.27 -19.34 -14.05
N VAL A 90 -16.98 -19.61 -13.83
CA VAL A 90 -16.35 -20.86 -14.27
C VAL A 90 -16.98 -22.05 -13.55
N PHE A 91 -17.11 -22.00 -12.22
CA PHE A 91 -17.69 -23.12 -11.48
C PHE A 91 -19.21 -23.29 -11.69
N ALA A 92 -19.94 -22.21 -11.95
CA ALA A 92 -21.38 -22.26 -12.17
C ALA A 92 -21.75 -22.71 -13.60
N LYS A 93 -20.96 -22.33 -14.61
CA LYS A 93 -21.34 -22.44 -16.03
C LYS A 93 -20.24 -22.94 -16.96
N GLY A 94 -19.00 -23.08 -16.49
CA GLY A 94 -17.85 -23.44 -17.32
C GLY A 94 -17.40 -22.32 -18.26
N ILE A 95 -17.69 -21.05 -17.95
CA ILE A 95 -17.27 -19.89 -18.74
C ILE A 95 -16.49 -18.89 -17.91
N VAL A 96 -15.49 -18.25 -18.51
CA VAL A 96 -14.67 -17.21 -17.85
C VAL A 96 -15.34 -15.85 -17.99
N GLU A 97 -16.51 -15.72 -17.40
CA GLU A 97 -17.30 -14.48 -17.37
C GLU A 97 -18.06 -14.36 -16.05
N ALA A 98 -18.33 -13.12 -15.62
CA ALA A 98 -19.19 -12.88 -14.47
C ALA A 98 -20.62 -13.40 -14.77
N VAL A 99 -21.15 -14.23 -13.86
CA VAL A 99 -22.52 -14.75 -13.95
C VAL A 99 -23.47 -13.92 -13.11
N HIS A 100 -24.76 -13.95 -13.47
CA HIS A 100 -25.78 -13.24 -12.71
C HIS A 100 -26.06 -13.89 -11.35
N ASP A 101 -26.53 -13.12 -10.37
CA ASP A 101 -26.79 -13.60 -9.00
C ASP A 101 -27.70 -14.84 -8.92
N PHE A 102 -28.66 -15.00 -9.84
CA PHE A 102 -29.56 -16.17 -9.84
C PHE A 102 -28.90 -17.44 -10.41
N GLU A 103 -27.73 -17.29 -11.04
CA GLU A 103 -26.93 -18.38 -11.60
C GLU A 103 -25.83 -18.83 -10.66
N GLN A 104 -25.57 -18.06 -9.59
CA GLN A 104 -24.61 -18.38 -8.54
C GLN A 104 -25.15 -19.49 -7.65
N THR A 105 -24.34 -20.53 -7.43
CA THR A 105 -24.62 -21.55 -6.40
C THR A 105 -23.68 -21.37 -5.20
N PRO A 106 -24.12 -21.71 -3.97
CA PRO A 106 -23.24 -21.69 -2.80
C PRO A 106 -21.93 -22.44 -3.03
N GLU A 107 -22.00 -23.58 -3.72
CA GLU A 107 -20.83 -24.42 -4.04
C GLU A 107 -19.86 -23.71 -5.00
N SER A 108 -20.38 -23.07 -6.06
CA SER A 108 -19.55 -22.32 -7.02
C SER A 108 -18.85 -21.13 -6.36
N LYS A 109 -19.55 -20.47 -5.44
CA LYS A 109 -19.01 -19.36 -4.66
C LYS A 109 -17.93 -19.83 -3.70
N ASP A 110 -18.17 -20.91 -2.96
CA ASP A 110 -17.20 -21.44 -2.00
C ASP A 110 -15.89 -21.86 -2.72
N LEU A 111 -15.99 -22.56 -3.86
CA LEU A 111 -14.83 -22.91 -4.67
C LEU A 111 -14.09 -21.67 -5.21
N ALA A 112 -14.81 -20.65 -5.67
CA ALA A 112 -14.20 -19.40 -6.13
C ALA A 112 -13.45 -18.67 -5.00
N PHE A 113 -14.00 -18.67 -3.78
CA PHE A 113 -13.33 -18.10 -2.61
C PHE A 113 -12.10 -18.91 -2.19
N ASP A 114 -12.17 -20.24 -2.31
CA ASP A 114 -11.08 -21.15 -1.94
C ASP A 114 -9.83 -20.96 -2.81
N LEU A 115 -9.99 -20.57 -4.08
CA LEU A 115 -8.85 -20.27 -4.97
C LEU A 115 -7.92 -19.17 -4.45
N VAL A 116 -8.45 -18.24 -3.65
CA VAL A 116 -7.68 -17.11 -3.08
C VAL A 116 -7.55 -17.20 -1.56
N ALA A 117 -7.91 -18.34 -0.97
CA ALA A 117 -7.77 -18.57 0.45
C ALA A 117 -6.30 -18.66 0.88
N SER A 118 -6.01 -18.25 2.12
CA SER A 118 -4.69 -18.44 2.73
C SER A 118 -4.40 -19.90 3.06
N ASP A 119 -5.44 -20.73 3.14
CA ASP A 119 -5.35 -22.16 3.44
C ASP A 119 -4.93 -22.94 2.17
N PRO A 120 -3.76 -23.61 2.19
CA PRO A 120 -3.26 -24.32 1.02
C PRO A 120 -4.13 -25.52 0.61
N GLU A 121 -4.76 -26.23 1.54
CA GLU A 121 -5.54 -27.44 1.25
C GLU A 121 -6.85 -27.08 0.51
N ARG A 122 -7.52 -26.03 0.99
CA ARG A 122 -8.71 -25.47 0.32
C ARG A 122 -8.39 -25.01 -1.09
N ARG A 123 -7.28 -24.29 -1.24
CA ARG A 123 -6.83 -23.79 -2.54
C ARG A 123 -6.50 -24.93 -3.50
N GLU A 124 -5.80 -25.96 -3.04
CA GLU A 124 -5.47 -27.12 -3.87
C GLU A 124 -6.74 -27.86 -4.35
N THR A 125 -7.73 -28.00 -3.47
CA THR A 125 -9.03 -28.59 -3.82
C THR A 125 -9.74 -27.79 -4.93
N ALA A 126 -9.78 -26.45 -4.80
CA ALA A 126 -10.41 -25.59 -5.80
C ALA A 126 -9.62 -25.57 -7.13
N LEU A 127 -8.29 -25.64 -7.09
CA LEU A 127 -7.45 -25.76 -8.28
C LEU A 127 -7.68 -27.08 -9.02
N ALA A 128 -7.86 -28.19 -8.29
CA ALA A 128 -8.21 -29.47 -8.89
C ALA A 128 -9.58 -29.41 -9.60
N ALA A 129 -10.57 -28.76 -8.98
CA ALA A 129 -11.88 -28.55 -9.61
C ALA A 129 -11.80 -27.69 -10.87
N LEU A 130 -10.94 -26.66 -10.91
CA LEU A 130 -10.68 -25.89 -12.14
C LEU A 130 -10.04 -26.76 -13.24
N ALA A 131 -9.09 -27.62 -12.87
CA ALA A 131 -8.41 -28.49 -13.82
C ALA A 131 -9.37 -29.48 -14.52
N GLU A 132 -10.38 -29.98 -13.81
CA GLU A 132 -11.45 -30.81 -14.38
C GLU A 132 -12.30 -30.07 -15.43
N LEU A 133 -12.37 -28.74 -15.34
CA LEU A 133 -13.05 -27.87 -16.30
C LEU A 133 -12.15 -27.42 -17.45
N GLU A 134 -10.89 -27.87 -17.49
CA GLU A 134 -9.87 -27.50 -18.48
C GLU A 134 -9.62 -25.98 -18.58
N ILE A 135 -9.94 -25.22 -17.52
CA ILE A 135 -9.74 -23.76 -17.45
C ILE A 135 -8.59 -23.44 -16.52
N SER A 136 -7.65 -22.61 -17.00
CA SER A 136 -6.48 -22.20 -16.23
C SER A 136 -6.78 -20.99 -15.33
N VAL A 137 -6.03 -20.87 -14.23
CA VAL A 137 -6.07 -19.68 -13.36
C VAL A 137 -5.62 -18.44 -14.14
N GLU A 138 -4.64 -18.60 -15.02
CA GLU A 138 -4.11 -17.53 -15.87
C GLU A 138 -5.17 -16.95 -16.81
N GLU A 139 -6.06 -17.77 -17.34
CA GLU A 139 -7.17 -17.33 -18.19
C GLU A 139 -8.17 -16.47 -17.40
N ILE A 140 -8.55 -16.93 -16.20
CA ILE A 140 -9.41 -16.17 -15.29
C ILE A 140 -8.74 -14.86 -14.92
N MET A 141 -7.45 -14.88 -14.55
CA MET A 141 -6.68 -13.68 -14.23
C MET A 141 -6.61 -12.70 -15.41
N ALA A 142 -6.38 -13.18 -16.64
CA ALA A 142 -6.35 -12.33 -17.83
C ALA A 142 -7.70 -11.63 -18.04
N ARG A 143 -8.81 -12.35 -17.84
CA ARG A 143 -10.15 -11.77 -17.89
C ARG A 143 -10.36 -10.74 -16.78
N THR A 144 -9.95 -11.05 -15.55
CA THR A 144 -10.00 -10.13 -14.39
C THR A 144 -9.27 -8.82 -14.69
N TYR A 145 -8.04 -8.89 -15.20
CA TYR A 145 -7.26 -7.69 -15.57
C TYR A 145 -7.93 -6.88 -16.67
N THR A 146 -8.51 -7.55 -17.67
CA THR A 146 -9.22 -6.88 -18.76
C THR A 146 -10.48 -6.19 -18.27
N SER A 147 -11.24 -6.85 -17.39
CA SER A 147 -12.47 -6.32 -16.78
C SER A 147 -12.19 -5.07 -15.94
N LEU A 148 -11.17 -5.13 -15.08
CA LEU A 148 -10.83 -4.05 -14.15
C LEU A 148 -9.89 -2.98 -14.72
N ALA A 149 -9.48 -3.04 -15.98
CA ALA A 149 -8.41 -2.18 -16.52
C ALA A 149 -8.57 -0.69 -16.16
N LYS A 150 -9.80 -0.16 -16.24
CA LYS A 150 -10.13 1.23 -15.89
C LYS A 150 -10.08 1.53 -14.40
N ASP A 151 -10.43 0.56 -13.56
CA ASP A 151 -10.45 0.72 -12.10
C ASP A 151 -9.06 0.53 -11.48
N LEU A 152 -8.18 -0.23 -12.15
CA LEU A 152 -6.78 -0.36 -11.73
C LEU A 152 -5.93 0.85 -12.10
N GLU A 153 -6.26 1.53 -13.20
CA GLU A 153 -5.47 2.65 -13.75
C GLU A 153 -5.18 3.76 -12.72
N PRO A 154 -6.14 4.26 -11.91
CA PRO A 154 -5.85 5.26 -10.90
C PRO A 154 -4.82 4.80 -9.85
N HIS A 155 -4.85 3.52 -9.47
CA HIS A 155 -3.92 2.98 -8.49
C HIS A 155 -2.52 2.77 -9.09
N GLU A 156 -2.43 2.24 -10.30
CA GLU A 156 -1.15 2.08 -11.01
C GLU A 156 -0.48 3.43 -11.26
N ARG A 157 -1.26 4.42 -11.71
CA ARG A 157 -0.77 5.78 -11.91
C ARG A 157 -0.28 6.39 -10.60
N GLN A 158 -1.04 6.27 -9.52
CA GLN A 158 -0.65 6.81 -8.22
C GLN A 158 0.62 6.13 -7.68
N ILE A 159 0.78 4.81 -7.85
CA ILE A 159 2.02 4.10 -7.49
C ILE A 159 3.21 4.68 -8.27
N ALA A 160 3.08 4.84 -9.58
CA ALA A 160 4.16 5.37 -10.43
C ALA A 160 4.52 6.83 -10.07
N GLU A 161 3.51 7.66 -9.79
CA GLU A 161 3.70 9.04 -9.34
C GLU A 161 4.41 9.10 -7.97
N ILE A 162 4.00 8.26 -7.01
CA ILE A 162 4.62 8.15 -5.69
C ILE A 162 6.07 7.70 -5.82
N GLU A 163 6.37 6.67 -6.60
CA GLU A 163 7.74 6.17 -6.79
C GLU A 163 8.66 7.21 -7.44
N THR A 164 8.10 8.05 -8.31
CA THR A 164 8.81 9.19 -8.90
C THR A 164 9.09 10.26 -7.87
N ARG A 165 8.09 10.65 -7.08
CA ARG A 165 8.24 11.63 -5.99
C ARG A 165 9.23 11.15 -4.93
N ARG A 166 9.17 9.87 -4.57
CA ARG A 166 10.08 9.24 -3.62
C ARG A 166 11.53 9.32 -4.08
N ARG A 167 11.81 8.98 -5.35
CA ARG A 167 13.18 9.07 -5.90
C ARG A 167 13.73 10.48 -5.81
N LYS A 168 12.96 11.48 -6.24
CA LYS A 168 13.35 12.90 -6.15
C LYS A 168 13.59 13.34 -4.70
N LEU A 169 12.67 12.99 -3.79
CA LEU A 169 12.79 13.35 -2.38
C LEU A 169 13.99 12.67 -1.71
N ARG A 170 14.33 11.44 -2.12
CA ARG A 170 15.52 10.73 -1.64
C ARG A 170 16.79 11.42 -2.11
N GLU A 171 16.86 11.81 -3.39
CA GLU A 171 17.98 12.58 -3.93
C GLU A 171 18.17 13.93 -3.20
N ASP A 172 17.06 14.62 -2.89
CA ASP A 172 17.09 15.88 -2.14
C ASP A 172 17.58 15.67 -0.70
N PHE A 173 17.13 14.60 -0.04
CA PHE A 173 17.59 14.20 1.30
C PHE A 173 19.09 13.89 1.30
N ASP A 174 19.56 13.07 0.37
CA ASP A 174 20.97 12.66 0.30
C ASP A 174 21.88 13.86 -0.01
N ARG A 175 21.42 14.80 -0.86
CA ARG A 175 22.12 16.06 -1.14
C ARG A 175 22.24 16.94 0.10
N LEU A 176 21.14 17.11 0.84
CA LEU A 176 21.13 17.89 2.09
C LEU A 176 22.07 17.27 3.12
N LYS A 177 21.99 15.95 3.31
CA LYS A 177 22.83 15.21 4.26
C LYS A 177 24.31 15.34 3.90
N SER A 178 24.65 15.24 2.63
CA SER A 178 26.03 15.43 2.14
C SER A 178 26.52 16.87 2.38
N ALA A 179 25.69 17.87 2.09
CA ALA A 179 26.05 19.27 2.32
C ALA A 179 26.30 19.57 3.81
N ASN A 180 25.47 19.00 4.69
CA ASN A 180 25.64 19.16 6.13
C ASN A 180 26.87 18.44 6.67
N ALA A 181 27.26 17.30 6.11
CA ALA A 181 28.49 16.60 6.49
C ALA A 181 29.74 17.45 6.20
N VAL A 182 29.81 18.05 5.01
CA VAL A 182 30.94 18.93 4.62
C VAL A 182 31.06 20.15 5.55
N LEU A 183 29.95 20.77 5.93
CA LEU A 183 29.95 21.92 6.84
C LEU A 183 30.43 21.59 8.25
N VAL A 184 30.28 20.34 8.70
CA VAL A 184 30.73 19.91 10.04
C VAL A 184 32.23 19.63 10.05
N GLU A 185 32.78 19.04 8.99
CA GLU A 185 34.22 18.76 8.88
C GLU A 185 35.07 20.05 8.85
N ASP A 186 34.60 21.10 8.14
CA ASP A 186 35.31 22.38 8.06
C ASP A 186 35.25 23.21 9.37
N ALA A 187 34.39 22.83 10.32
CA ALA A 187 34.23 23.54 11.60
C ALA A 187 35.16 23.02 12.72
N GLU A 188 35.94 21.96 12.47
CA GLU A 188 36.94 21.43 13.40
C GLU A 188 38.35 21.97 13.12
N GLU A 189 38.58 23.28 13.27
CA GLU A 189 39.94 23.81 13.43
C GLU A 189 39.96 25.23 14.03
N VAL A 190 39.69 25.34 15.34
CA VAL A 190 40.34 26.39 16.18
C VAL A 190 40.52 25.85 17.60
N SER A 191 41.67 25.23 17.87
CA SER A 191 42.19 25.09 19.23
C SER A 191 43.54 25.81 19.37
N GLU A 192 43.52 26.71 20.36
CA GLU A 192 44.60 27.41 21.09
C GLU A 192 45.24 28.67 20.48
#